data_AF-A0A8J4YCA1-F1
#
_entry.id   AF-A0A8J4YCA1-F1
#
_cell.length_a   1.000
_cell.length_b   1.000
_cell.length_c   1.000
_cell.angle_alpha   90.00
_cell.angle_beta   90.00
_cell.angle_gamma   90.00
#
_symmetry.space_group_name_H-M   'P 1'
#
loop_
_entity.id
_entity.type
_entity.pdbx_description
1 polymer ?
#
loop_
_entity_poly.entity_id
_entity_poly.type
_entity_poly.pdbx_seq_one_letter_code
_entity_poly.pdbx_strand_id
1 'polypeptide(L)'
;MRYVCLVRVRMPMEGLCSEGLGVSECPCNPQSPHARAESIKCARRFAFNSAMKAAFAKFIIIRLRNGKVMAEVDTTQADLQIYNPAWDNPLVKVIDIDHDPEEEDSDEEFALLEDIDEDELEALLDATLSKDS
;
A
#
# COMPACT_ATOMS: atom_id res chain seq x y z
N MET A 1 12.23 -0.29 13.08
CA MET A 1 11.21 -0.34 12.01
C MET A 1 10.13 0.67 12.33
N ARG A 2 9.89 1.62 11.43
CA ARG A 2 8.88 2.66 11.62
C ARG A 2 7.75 2.48 10.61
N TYR A 3 6.52 2.60 11.06
CA TYR A 3 5.33 2.55 10.22
C TYR A 3 4.43 3.74 10.51
N VAL A 4 3.82 4.25 9.44
CA VAL A 4 2.76 5.25 9.48
C VAL A 4 1.53 4.64 8.82
N CYS A 5 0.36 4.88 9.39
CA CYS A 5 -0.91 4.42 8.87
C CYS A 5 -1.93 5.55 8.94
N LEU A 6 -2.57 5.83 7.81
CA LEU A 6 -3.72 6.71 7.71
C LEU A 6 -4.97 5.83 7.54
N VAL A 7 -5.99 6.10 8.34
CA VAL A 7 -7.29 5.42 8.25
C VAL A 7 -8.38 6.46 8.07
N ARG A 8 -9.36 6.14 7.22
CA ARG A 8 -10.62 6.86 7.09
C ARG A 8 -11.77 5.96 7.54
N VAL A 9 -12.50 6.36 8.57
CA VAL A 9 -13.70 5.69 9.08
C VAL A 9 -14.93 6.42 8.55
N ARG A 10 -15.87 5.69 7.95
CA ARG A 10 -17.14 6.22 7.47
C ARG A 10 -18.30 5.59 8.23
N MET A 11 -19.27 6.41 8.62
CA MET A 11 -20.56 5.98 9.14
C MET A 11 -21.59 6.10 8.01
N PRO A 12 -21.93 4.98 7.33
CA PRO A 12 -22.66 5.03 6.07
C PRO A 12 -24.11 5.51 6.22
N MET A 13 -24.75 5.32 7.37
CA MET A 13 -26.14 5.74 7.57
C MET A 13 -26.27 7.24 7.85
N GLU A 14 -25.27 7.81 8.51
CA GLU A 14 -25.23 9.21 8.95
C GLU A 14 -24.47 10.12 7.96
N GLY A 15 -23.78 9.54 6.97
CA GLY A 15 -22.95 10.28 6.03
C GLY A 15 -21.71 10.91 6.66
N LEU A 16 -21.32 10.47 7.87
CA LEU A 16 -20.19 11.03 8.61
C LEU A 16 -18.89 10.33 8.26
N CYS A 17 -17.79 11.07 8.36
CA CYS A 17 -16.46 10.58 8.08
C CYS A 17 -15.44 11.19 9.05
N SER A 18 -14.49 10.38 9.50
CA SER A 18 -13.38 10.82 10.34
C SER A 18 -12.10 10.12 9.91
N GLU A 19 -10.99 10.83 9.94
CA GLU A 19 -9.67 10.30 9.62
C GLU A 19 -8.80 10.20 10.87
N GLY A 20 -7.80 9.33 10.85
CA GLY A 20 -6.87 9.17 11.95
C GLY A 20 -5.50 8.74 11.46
N LEU A 21 -4.47 9.40 12.00
CA LEU A 21 -3.07 9.07 11.76
C LEU A 21 -2.52 8.26 12.94
N GLY A 22 -1.83 7.17 12.63
CA GLY A 22 -1.11 6.37 13.61
C GLY A 22 0.35 6.18 13.20
N VAL A 23 1.26 6.35 14.16
CA VAL A 23 2.69 6.12 13.98
C VAL A 23 3.13 5.09 15.00
N SER A 24 3.97 4.16 14.58
CA SER A 24 4.60 3.19 15.48
C SER A 24 6.03 2.94 15.09
N GLU A 25 6.86 2.70 16.09
CA GLU A 25 8.23 2.28 15.95
C GLU A 25 8.47 1.03 16.80
N CYS A 26 9.10 0.03 16.19
CA CYS A 26 9.49 -1.21 16.87
C CYS A 26 10.98 -1.47 16.64
N PRO A 27 11.75 -1.79 17.69
CA PRO A 27 13.14 -2.16 17.56
C PRO A 27 13.27 -3.46 16.77
N CYS A 28 14.31 -3.57 15.94
CA CYS A 28 14.59 -4.76 15.14
C CYS A 28 15.99 -5.24 15.48
N ASN A 29 16.11 -6.48 15.95
CA ASN A 29 17.41 -7.11 16.17
C ASN A 29 17.97 -7.61 14.83
N PRO A 30 19.10 -7.10 14.32
CA PRO A 30 19.66 -7.51 13.05
C PRO A 30 20.26 -8.93 13.07
N GLN A 31 20.50 -9.49 14.26
CA GLN A 31 21.13 -10.81 14.43
C GLN A 31 20.13 -11.97 14.34
N SER A 32 18.83 -11.69 14.30
CA SER A 32 17.80 -12.72 14.18
C SER A 32 17.14 -12.64 12.81
N PRO A 33 17.12 -13.74 12.03
CA PRO A 33 16.55 -13.75 10.68
C PRO A 33 15.04 -13.43 10.67
N HIS A 34 14.32 -13.74 11.75
CA HIS A 34 12.88 -13.48 11.86
C HIS A 34 12.54 -12.10 12.43
N ALA A 35 13.47 -11.46 13.13
CA ALA A 35 13.21 -10.22 13.86
C ALA A 35 12.71 -9.08 12.95
N ARG A 36 13.14 -9.05 11.68
CA ARG A 36 12.63 -8.09 10.69
C ARG A 36 11.14 -8.26 10.43
N ALA A 37 10.71 -9.49 10.16
CA ALA A 37 9.30 -9.78 9.88
C ALA A 37 8.42 -9.49 11.10
N GLU A 38 8.88 -9.87 12.30
CA GLU A 38 8.17 -9.60 13.56
C GLU A 38 8.07 -8.10 13.85
N SER A 39 9.16 -7.35 13.65
CA SER A 39 9.18 -5.90 13.86
C SER A 39 8.23 -5.18 12.90
N ILE A 40 8.16 -5.62 11.64
CA ILE A 40 7.21 -5.09 10.64
C ILE A 40 5.78 -5.39 11.07
N LYS A 41 5.46 -6.65 11.40
CA LYS A 41 4.11 -7.05 11.85
C LYS A 41 3.68 -6.26 13.08
N CYS A 42 4.59 -6.09 14.04
CA CYS A 42 4.37 -5.36 15.27
C CYS A 42 4.10 -3.87 15.00
N ALA A 43 5.02 -3.20 14.28
CA ALA A 43 4.92 -1.78 13.97
C ALA A 43 3.64 -1.47 13.16
N ARG A 44 3.33 -2.28 12.14
CA ARG A 44 2.09 -2.14 11.35
C ARG A 44 0.84 -2.23 12.20
N ARG A 45 0.74 -3.26 13.06
CA ARG A 45 -0.43 -3.46 13.92
C ARG A 45 -0.64 -2.28 14.86
N PHE A 46 0.42 -1.79 15.48
CA PHE A 46 0.34 -0.66 16.40
C PHE A 46 -0.01 0.65 15.67
N ALA A 47 0.60 0.92 14.51
CA ALA A 47 0.27 2.09 13.70
C ALA A 47 -1.22 2.08 13.29
N PHE A 48 -1.73 0.94 12.81
CA PHE A 48 -3.14 0.80 12.45
C PHE A 48 -4.07 1.00 13.64
N ASN A 49 -3.81 0.35 14.78
CA ASN A 49 -4.64 0.49 15.97
C ASN A 49 -4.64 1.93 16.50
N SER A 50 -3.50 2.62 16.43
CA SER A 50 -3.41 4.04 16.80
C SER A 50 -4.22 4.92 15.84
N ALA A 51 -4.12 4.68 14.53
CA ALA A 51 -4.88 5.39 13.51
C ALA A 51 -6.40 5.20 13.69
N MET A 52 -6.84 3.96 13.93
CA MET A 52 -8.24 3.64 14.23
C MET A 52 -8.73 4.36 15.49
N LYS A 53 -7.96 4.33 16.58
CA LYS A 53 -8.30 5.04 17.82
C LYS A 53 -8.44 6.55 17.58
N ALA A 54 -7.51 7.14 16.83
CA ALA A 54 -7.55 8.56 16.49
C ALA A 54 -8.79 8.92 15.65
N ALA A 55 -9.12 8.10 14.64
CA ALA A 55 -10.31 8.32 13.81
C ALA A 55 -11.60 8.18 14.65
N PHE A 56 -11.69 7.16 15.50
CA PHE A 56 -12.89 6.94 16.32
C PHE A 56 -13.07 7.98 17.43
N ALA A 57 -12.00 8.53 17.98
CA ALA A 57 -12.05 9.53 19.06
C ALA A 57 -12.75 10.84 18.66
N LYS A 58 -12.90 11.10 17.36
CA LYS A 58 -13.63 12.29 16.86
C LYS A 58 -15.13 12.06 16.75
N PHE A 59 -15.62 10.83 16.79
CA PHE A 59 -17.07 10.62 16.78
C PHE A 59 -17.64 10.90 18.17
N ILE A 60 -18.64 11.78 18.23
CA ILE A 60 -19.39 12.09 19.44
C ILE A 60 -20.79 11.50 19.30
N ILE A 61 -21.28 10.86 20.36
CA ILE A 61 -22.65 10.36 20.44
C ILE A 61 -23.46 11.31 21.32
N ILE A 62 -24.46 11.96 20.74
CA ILE A 62 -25.36 12.89 21.41
C ILE A 62 -26.66 12.13 21.73
N ARG A 63 -26.97 11.98 23.02
CA ARG A 63 -28.22 11.40 23.50
C ARG A 63 -29.10 12.46 24.14
N LEU A 64 -30.27 12.70 23.55
CA LEU A 64 -31.27 13.63 24.07
C LEU A 64 -32.15 12.96 25.14
N ARG A 65 -32.74 13.77 26.03
CA ARG A 65 -33.61 13.29 27.11
C ARG A 65 -34.86 12.54 26.62
N ASN A 66 -35.31 12.83 25.40
CA ASN A 66 -36.45 12.16 24.76
C ASN A 66 -36.07 10.79 24.15
N GLY A 67 -34.85 10.31 24.36
CA GLY A 67 -34.38 9.02 23.86
C GLY A 67 -33.80 9.04 22.45
N LYS A 68 -33.82 10.18 21.74
CA LYS A 68 -33.16 10.31 20.43
C LYS A 68 -31.63 10.25 20.59
N VAL A 69 -30.97 9.56 19.67
CA VAL A 69 -29.51 9.43 19.59
C VAL A 69 -29.07 9.91 18.21
N MET A 70 -27.99 10.68 18.17
CA MET A 70 -27.34 11.16 16.95
C MET A 70 -25.83 11.02 17.10
N ALA A 71 -25.13 10.74 16.00
CA ALA A 71 -23.68 10.84 15.94
C ALA A 71 -23.30 12.15 15.27
N GLU A 72 -22.19 12.75 15.71
CA GLU A 72 -21.53 13.89 15.05
C GLU A 72 -20.02 13.66 15.04
N VAL A 73 -19.30 14.45 14.23
CA VAL A 73 -17.84 14.45 14.23
C VAL A 73 -17.36 15.74 14.89
N ASP A 74 -16.52 15.60 15.90
CA ASP A 74 -15.81 16.68 16.57
C ASP A 74 -14.78 17.31 15.62
N THR A 75 -15.13 18.46 15.07
CA THR A 75 -14.26 19.25 14.18
C THR A 75 -13.29 20.15 14.95
N THR A 76 -13.36 20.18 16.29
CA THR A 76 -12.47 20.98 17.13
C THR A 76 -11.21 20.23 17.54
N GLN A 77 -11.22 18.90 17.44
CA GLN A 77 -10.03 18.08 17.63
C GLN A 77 -9.02 18.36 16.52
N ALA A 78 -7.81 18.78 16.93
CA ALA A 78 -6.72 19.03 16.00
C ALA A 78 -6.29 17.73 15.32
N ASP A 79 -6.22 17.78 14.00
CA ASP A 79 -5.61 16.71 13.22
C ASP A 79 -4.09 16.86 13.17
N LEU A 80 -3.39 15.75 13.40
CA LEU A 80 -1.94 15.68 13.19
C LEU A 80 -1.57 15.86 11.71
N GLN A 81 -2.53 15.65 10.82
CA GLN A 81 -2.42 15.97 9.41
C GLN A 81 -3.19 17.25 9.13
N ILE A 82 -2.48 18.36 9.03
CA ILE A 82 -3.03 19.55 8.40
C ILE A 82 -3.11 19.20 6.91
N TYR A 83 -4.30 18.90 6.42
CA TYR A 83 -4.56 18.81 4.99
C TYR A 83 -4.01 20.08 4.34
N ASN A 84 -3.06 19.90 3.43
CA ASN A 84 -2.51 20.99 2.65
C ASN A 84 -3.29 21.02 1.33
N PRO A 85 -4.08 22.07 1.03
CA PRO A 85 -4.78 22.20 -0.25
C PRO A 85 -3.85 22.12 -1.47
N ALA A 86 -2.55 22.35 -1.30
CA ALA A 86 -1.56 22.15 -2.35
C ALA A 86 -1.37 20.67 -2.77
N TRP A 87 -1.86 19.71 -1.98
CA TRP A 87 -1.85 18.28 -2.34
C TRP A 87 -2.82 17.92 -3.45
N ASP A 88 -3.87 18.73 -3.66
CA ASP A 88 -4.82 18.53 -4.76
C ASP A 88 -4.27 19.06 -6.09
N ASN A 89 -3.17 19.84 -6.04
CA ASN A 89 -2.45 20.30 -7.20
C ASN A 89 -1.27 19.36 -7.49
N PRO A 90 -1.36 18.46 -8.49
CA PRO A 90 -0.24 17.60 -8.83
C PRO A 90 0.96 18.47 -9.28
N LEU A 91 2.06 18.40 -8.53
CA LEU A 91 3.32 19.08 -8.89
C LEU A 91 3.94 18.52 -10.18
N VAL A 92 3.62 17.27 -10.51
CA VAL A 92 4.01 16.60 -11.73
C VAL A 92 2.75 16.11 -12.41
N LYS A 93 2.36 16.80 -13.49
CA LYS A 93 1.42 16.26 -14.46
C LYS A 93 2.24 15.30 -15.32
N VAL A 94 1.90 14.01 -15.31
CA VAL A 94 2.50 13.04 -16.24
C VAL A 94 2.01 13.46 -17.62
N ILE A 95 2.90 14.11 -18.38
CA ILE A 95 2.68 14.45 -19.78
C ILE A 95 3.28 13.26 -20.51
N ASP A 96 2.42 12.31 -20.86
CA ASP A 96 2.66 11.10 -21.66
C ASP A 96 3.99 10.35 -21.39
N ILE A 97 3.86 9.08 -20.98
CA ILE A 97 4.99 8.16 -20.98
C ILE A 97 5.31 7.90 -22.45
N ASP A 98 6.19 8.71 -23.03
CA ASP A 98 6.83 8.36 -24.28
C ASP A 98 7.67 7.12 -24.00
N HIS A 99 7.16 5.99 -24.50
CA HIS A 99 7.79 4.67 -24.60
C HIS A 99 7.60 3.71 -23.41
N ASP A 100 6.72 2.73 -23.62
CA ASP A 100 6.78 1.44 -22.94
C ASP A 100 7.95 0.63 -23.55
N PRO A 101 9.00 0.26 -22.78
CA PRO A 101 10.08 -0.58 -23.29
C PRO A 101 9.63 -2.02 -23.58
N GLU A 102 8.41 -2.42 -23.22
CA GLU A 102 7.81 -3.70 -23.66
C GLU A 102 7.15 -3.61 -25.05
N GLU A 103 7.04 -2.41 -25.65
CA GLU A 103 6.60 -2.20 -27.03
C GLU A 103 7.78 -2.15 -28.03
N GLU A 104 9.00 -2.54 -27.63
CA GLU A 104 10.10 -2.80 -28.58
C GLU A 104 9.83 -4.13 -29.30
N ASP A 105 9.25 -4.02 -30.51
CA ASP A 105 9.16 -4.98 -31.61
C ASP A 105 9.48 -6.46 -31.28
N SER A 106 8.43 -7.26 -31.07
CA SER A 106 8.51 -8.73 -30.95
C SER A 106 9.02 -9.45 -32.21
N ASP A 107 9.40 -8.71 -33.25
CA ASP A 107 9.71 -9.27 -34.56
C ASP A 107 11.18 -9.68 -34.69
N GLU A 108 12.10 -9.04 -33.96
CA GLU A 108 13.54 -9.38 -34.01
C GLU A 108 13.90 -10.60 -33.14
N GLU A 109 13.20 -10.82 -32.01
CA GLU A 109 13.42 -12.00 -31.15
C GLU A 109 12.89 -13.29 -31.78
N PHE A 110 11.80 -13.20 -32.57
CA PHE A 110 11.25 -14.34 -33.31
C PHE A 110 12.05 -14.67 -34.58
N ALA A 111 12.66 -13.67 -35.25
CA ALA A 111 13.50 -13.92 -36.43
C ALA A 111 14.76 -14.74 -36.11
N LEU A 112 15.28 -14.63 -34.88
CA LEU A 112 16.44 -15.40 -34.42
C LEU A 112 16.13 -16.89 -34.17
N LEU A 113 14.84 -17.27 -34.13
CA LEU A 113 14.38 -18.65 -33.96
C LEU A 113 14.00 -19.31 -35.28
N GLU A 114 13.91 -18.57 -36.40
CA GLU A 114 13.61 -19.15 -37.72
C GLU A 114 14.82 -19.88 -38.34
N ASP A 115 16.03 -19.60 -37.86
CA ASP A 115 17.28 -20.20 -38.36
C ASP A 115 17.69 -21.49 -37.63
N ILE A 116 16.97 -21.87 -36.56
CA ILE A 116 17.26 -23.10 -35.80
C ILE A 116 16.39 -24.22 -36.36
N ASP A 117 17.02 -25.27 -36.89
CA ASP A 117 16.30 -26.47 -37.31
C ASP A 117 15.90 -27.34 -36.11
N GLU A 118 14.93 -28.24 -36.33
CA GLU A 118 14.36 -29.09 -35.27
C GLU A 118 15.41 -30.00 -34.63
N ASP A 119 16.47 -30.36 -35.37
CA ASP A 119 17.58 -31.18 -34.91
C ASP A 119 18.53 -30.41 -33.98
N GLU A 120 18.83 -29.13 -34.26
CA GLU A 120 19.61 -28.25 -33.37
C GLU A 120 18.85 -27.91 -32.08
N LEU A 121 17.53 -27.76 -32.16
CA LEU A 121 16.68 -27.50 -31.00
C LEU A 121 16.67 -28.69 -30.03
N GLU A 122 16.62 -29.92 -30.55
CA GLU A 122 16.64 -31.15 -29.73
C GLU A 122 18.00 -31.33 -29.04
N ALA A 123 19.11 -31.01 -29.71
CA ALA A 123 20.45 -31.07 -29.14
C ALA A 123 20.67 -30.07 -27.97
N LEU A 124 20.07 -28.87 -28.03
CA LEU A 124 20.13 -27.87 -26.95
C LEU A 124 19.31 -28.28 -25.73
N LEU A 125 18.16 -28.92 -25.94
CA LEU A 125 17.32 -29.46 -24.87
C LEU A 125 18.04 -30.60 -24.12
N ASP A 126 18.70 -31.51 -24.85
CA ASP A 126 19.49 -32.59 -24.23
C ASP A 126 20.72 -32.08 -23.46
N ALA A 127 21.37 -31.02 -23.96
CA ALA A 127 22.50 -30.41 -23.28
C ALA A 127 22.12 -29.75 -21.94
N THR A 128 20.90 -29.22 -21.81
CA THR A 128 20.40 -28.60 -20.58
C THR A 128 19.89 -29.63 -19.57
N LEU A 129 19.32 -30.74 -20.03
CA LEU A 129 18.88 -31.86 -19.17
C LEU A 129 20.06 -32.67 -18.58
N SER A 130 21.21 -32.73 -19.26
CA SER A 130 22.39 -33.44 -18.75
C SER A 130 23.17 -32.69 -17.66
N LYS A 131 22.94 -31.39 -17.48
CA LYS A 131 23.65 -30.57 -16.48
C LYS A 131 23.09 -30.67 -15.06
N ASP A 132 21.91 -31.27 -14.90
CA ASP A 132 21.25 -31.48 -13.60
C ASP A 132 21.19 -32.97 -13.18
N SER A 133 22.05 -33.83 -13.76
CA SER A 133 22.24 -35.23 -13.35
C SER A 133 23.59 -35.47 -12.65
#